data_AF-D0LGW6-F1
#
_entry.id   AF-D0LGW6-F1
#
_cell.length_a   1.000
_cell.length_b   1.000
_cell.length_c   1.000
_cell.angle_alpha   90.00
_cell.angle_beta   90.00
_cell.angle_gamma   90.00
#
_symmetry.space_group_name_H-M   'P 1'
#
loop_
_entity.id
_entity.type
_entity.pdbx_description
1 polymer ?
#
loop_
_entity_poly.entity_id
_entity_poly.type
_entity_poly.pdbx_seq_one_letter_code
_entity_poly.pdbx_strand_id
1 'polypeptide(L)'
;MRTSRGHRVAASKPRLESASEVGDRAAGSRDLRPGPQRARSLALALVLALLLPLGCNTDAQGPRRSLTALPDPASGAPLSEELMLALSMAKTYHHKADVFLQENRAAEAAEAVAEILSIRFPADAPEAEDVRLDARARLAKLLASRDQLTEAMAVVDAGLEQQPRRSFFLANLYTVKGELHELRAVELDPSDENAARDQRRAAITAFDESIRINRDLQEALLQEVTQ
;
A
#
# COMPACT_ATOMS: atom_id res chain seq x y z
N MET A 1 -58.96 -30.65 24.90
CA MET A 1 -59.50 -29.28 24.76
C MET A 1 -58.89 -28.63 23.52
N ARG A 2 -59.68 -27.75 22.90
CA ARG A 2 -59.62 -27.12 21.56
C ARG A 2 -58.27 -26.60 21.04
N THR A 3 -57.97 -27.04 19.81
CA THR A 3 -57.52 -26.32 18.59
C THR A 3 -57.22 -24.81 18.62
N SER A 4 -56.11 -24.40 17.99
CA SER A 4 -55.97 -23.29 17.01
C SER A 4 -54.50 -23.28 16.53
N ARG A 5 -54.07 -23.56 15.29
CA ARG A 5 -54.48 -23.20 13.91
C ARG A 5 -54.16 -21.75 13.50
N GLY A 6 -52.92 -21.57 13.06
CA GLY A 6 -52.60 -20.89 11.80
C GLY A 6 -52.12 -19.44 11.89
N HIS A 7 -51.03 -19.14 11.19
CA HIS A 7 -51.01 -18.09 10.16
C HIS A 7 -49.86 -18.35 9.17
N ARG A 8 -50.21 -18.35 7.88
CA ARG A 8 -49.30 -18.32 6.74
C ARG A 8 -48.83 -16.89 6.54
N VAL A 9 -47.57 -16.70 6.12
CA VAL A 9 -47.22 -15.60 5.22
C VAL A 9 -46.35 -16.20 4.12
N ALA A 10 -46.94 -16.36 2.94
CA ALA A 10 -46.23 -16.64 1.71
C ALA A 10 -45.77 -15.28 1.16
N ALA A 11 -44.46 -15.02 1.16
CA ALA A 11 -43.87 -13.88 0.48
C ALA A 11 -43.53 -14.29 -0.96
N SER A 12 -44.34 -13.77 -1.88
CA SER A 12 -44.20 -13.77 -3.32
C SER A 12 -42.84 -13.19 -3.76
N LYS A 13 -42.06 -13.99 -4.50
CA LYS A 13 -40.87 -13.50 -5.21
C LYS A 13 -41.29 -12.62 -6.39
N PRO A 14 -40.73 -11.40 -6.55
CA PRO A 14 -40.91 -10.61 -7.75
C PRO A 14 -40.14 -11.20 -8.94
N ARG A 15 -40.81 -11.08 -10.08
CA ARG A 15 -40.47 -11.48 -11.44
C ARG A 15 -39.27 -10.67 -11.94
N LEU A 16 -38.19 -11.33 -12.35
CA LEU A 16 -37.10 -10.72 -13.10
C LEU A 16 -37.61 -10.48 -14.53
N GLU A 17 -38.00 -9.25 -14.83
CA GLU A 17 -38.21 -8.80 -16.20
C GLU A 17 -36.86 -8.51 -16.86
N SER A 18 -36.57 -9.33 -17.86
CA SER A 18 -35.59 -9.14 -18.91
C SER A 18 -36.05 -8.06 -19.89
N ALA A 19 -35.25 -7.01 -20.05
CA ALA A 19 -35.18 -6.19 -21.26
C ALA A 19 -33.78 -5.56 -21.26
N SER A 20 -32.83 -5.93 -22.12
CA SER A 20 -32.78 -5.77 -23.58
C SER A 20 -32.99 -4.32 -24.03
N GLU A 21 -31.96 -3.49 -23.87
CA GLU A 21 -31.73 -2.37 -24.80
C GLU A 21 -30.26 -2.39 -25.27
N VAL A 22 -30.09 -3.12 -26.36
CA VAL A 22 -29.00 -2.98 -27.31
C VAL A 22 -29.20 -1.64 -28.01
N GLY A 23 -28.50 -0.62 -27.53
CA GLY A 23 -28.45 0.72 -28.10
C GLY A 23 -27.26 0.89 -29.03
N ASP A 24 -27.43 0.39 -30.25
CA ASP A 24 -26.55 0.59 -31.40
C ASP A 24 -26.61 2.06 -31.85
N ARG A 25 -25.59 2.87 -31.54
CA ARG A 25 -25.46 4.23 -32.11
C ARG A 25 -24.02 4.62 -32.43
N ALA A 26 -23.78 4.56 -33.75
CA ALA A 26 -23.13 5.59 -34.55
C ALA A 26 -21.63 5.79 -34.35
N ALA A 27 -20.91 5.13 -35.26
CA ALA A 27 -19.68 5.60 -35.87
C ALA A 27 -19.73 7.12 -36.13
N GLY A 28 -18.90 7.86 -35.39
CA GLY A 28 -18.59 9.26 -35.59
C GLY A 28 -17.08 9.43 -35.72
N SER A 29 -16.56 9.00 -36.87
CA SER A 29 -15.23 9.34 -37.36
C SER A 29 -15.07 10.86 -37.38
N ARG A 30 -14.25 11.39 -36.47
CA ARG A 30 -13.75 12.77 -36.54
C ARG A 30 -12.26 12.77 -36.81
N ASP A 31 -11.95 13.52 -37.85
CA ASP A 31 -10.67 13.69 -38.50
C ASP A 31 -9.49 13.95 -37.57
N LEU A 32 -8.42 13.25 -37.93
CA LEU A 32 -7.03 13.56 -37.64
C LEU A 32 -6.69 14.98 -38.13
N ARG A 33 -6.20 15.83 -37.22
CA ARG A 33 -5.34 16.96 -37.59
C ARG A 33 -4.10 16.99 -36.68
N PRO A 34 -2.97 16.43 -37.12
CA PRO A 34 -1.68 16.70 -36.49
C PRO A 34 -1.21 18.11 -36.91
N GLY A 35 -1.17 19.03 -35.96
CA GLY A 35 -0.54 20.34 -36.16
C GLY A 35 0.99 20.22 -35.99
N PRO A 36 1.80 20.62 -36.99
CA PRO A 36 3.24 20.72 -36.83
C PRO A 36 3.58 22.08 -36.21
N GLN A 37 3.87 22.14 -34.91
CA GLN A 37 4.54 23.30 -34.34
C GLN A 37 6.03 23.08 -34.29
N ARG A 38 6.68 23.94 -35.08
CA ARG A 38 8.08 23.91 -35.47
C ARG A 38 8.98 24.34 -34.32
N ALA A 39 10.13 23.67 -34.33
CA ALA A 39 11.42 24.03 -33.75
C ALA A 39 11.72 25.53 -33.62
N ARG A 40 12.51 25.84 -32.57
CA ARG A 40 13.58 26.87 -32.39
C ARG A 40 13.52 27.31 -30.91
N SER A 41 14.53 27.15 -30.06
CA SER A 41 15.93 27.61 -30.18
C SER A 41 16.79 26.81 -29.17
N LEU A 42 17.90 26.17 -29.51
CA LEU A 42 19.25 26.69 -29.84
C LEU A 42 19.93 27.51 -28.72
N ALA A 43 20.91 26.83 -28.10
CA ALA A 43 22.23 27.29 -27.62
C ALA A 43 22.36 28.21 -26.39
N LEU A 44 22.99 27.65 -25.35
CA LEU A 44 24.19 28.20 -24.69
C LEU A 44 24.85 27.05 -23.89
N ALA A 45 25.84 26.32 -24.41
CA ALA A 45 27.29 26.59 -24.33
C ALA A 45 27.76 26.92 -22.89
N LEU A 46 28.30 25.95 -22.12
CA LEU A 46 29.71 25.49 -22.08
C LEU A 46 30.47 26.17 -20.91
N VAL A 47 31.41 25.44 -20.30
CA VAL A 47 32.50 25.89 -19.37
C VAL A 47 32.08 25.81 -17.88
N LEU A 48 32.74 25.13 -16.91
CA LEU A 48 34.04 24.46 -16.80
C LEU A 48 34.24 23.95 -15.35
N ALA A 49 35.15 22.99 -15.18
CA ALA A 49 35.90 22.61 -13.97
C ALA A 49 35.11 21.86 -12.86
N LEU A 50 35.24 20.54 -12.69
CA LEU A 50 36.43 19.76 -12.32
C LEU A 50 36.95 20.06 -10.90
N LEU A 51 36.29 19.48 -9.88
CA LEU A 51 36.87 19.21 -8.56
C LEU A 51 36.29 17.90 -8.01
N LEU A 52 37.02 16.81 -8.26
CA LEU A 52 36.90 15.52 -7.59
C LEU A 52 37.62 15.58 -6.24
N PRO A 53 36.97 15.26 -5.11
CA PRO A 53 37.63 14.57 -4.03
C PRO A 53 37.39 13.07 -4.19
N LEU A 54 38.49 12.30 -4.22
CA LEU A 54 38.51 10.87 -3.93
C LEU A 54 37.92 10.67 -2.53
N GLY A 55 36.64 10.32 -2.46
CA GLY A 55 36.03 9.75 -1.27
C GLY A 55 36.25 8.24 -1.27
N CYS A 56 37.37 7.79 -0.71
CA CYS A 56 37.51 6.42 -0.25
C CYS A 56 36.55 6.22 0.93
N ASN A 57 35.29 5.89 0.67
CA ASN A 57 34.44 5.30 1.70
C ASN A 57 34.55 3.78 1.59
N THR A 58 35.30 3.26 2.55
CA THR A 58 35.32 1.87 3.00
C THR A 58 33.99 1.16 2.80
N ASP A 59 34.00 0.17 1.90
CA ASP A 59 33.08 -0.96 1.89
C ASP A 59 33.18 -1.68 3.25
N ALA A 60 32.43 -1.18 4.23
CA ALA A 60 31.93 -2.02 5.32
C ALA A 60 30.71 -2.76 4.78
N GLN A 61 30.93 -3.67 3.84
CA GLN A 61 29.96 -4.73 3.55
C GLN A 61 29.97 -5.66 4.78
N GLY A 62 29.20 -5.25 5.79
CA GLY A 62 28.71 -6.20 6.79
C GLY A 62 27.98 -7.34 6.06
N PRO A 63 27.96 -8.55 6.63
CA PRO A 63 27.30 -9.69 6.00
C PRO A 63 25.88 -9.29 5.62
N ARG A 64 25.57 -9.35 4.32
CA ARG A 64 24.22 -9.12 3.80
C ARG A 64 23.34 -10.22 4.39
N ARG A 65 22.66 -9.91 5.48
CA ARG A 65 21.70 -10.80 6.11
C ARG A 65 20.50 -10.89 5.16
N SER A 66 20.28 -12.07 4.63
CA SER A 66 19.13 -12.41 3.79
C SER A 66 17.85 -11.91 4.45
N LEU A 67 17.07 -11.14 3.69
CA LEU A 67 15.91 -10.37 4.18
C LEU A 67 14.67 -11.25 4.39
N THR A 68 14.83 -12.57 4.22
CA THR A 68 13.83 -13.63 4.39
C THR A 68 14.48 -14.98 4.72
N ALA A 69 15.73 -15.00 5.21
CA ALA A 69 16.32 -16.24 5.69
C ALA A 69 15.42 -16.78 6.80
N LEU A 70 14.82 -17.96 6.55
CA LEU A 70 14.44 -18.84 7.64
C LEU A 70 15.66 -18.90 8.56
N PRO A 71 15.52 -18.63 9.87
CA PRO A 71 16.65 -18.58 10.77
C PRO A 71 17.44 -19.87 10.58
N ASP A 72 18.65 -19.73 10.02
CA ASP A 72 19.56 -20.86 9.91
C ASP A 72 19.74 -21.36 11.34
N PRO A 73 19.36 -22.61 11.67
CA PRO A 73 19.49 -23.13 13.02
C PRO A 73 20.96 -23.08 13.50
N ALA A 74 21.93 -22.94 12.60
CA ALA A 74 23.34 -22.70 12.91
C ALA A 74 23.71 -21.22 13.11
N SER A 75 22.92 -20.26 12.61
CA SER A 75 23.09 -18.81 12.84
C SER A 75 22.37 -18.30 14.11
N GLY A 76 21.39 -19.07 14.61
CA GLY A 76 21.28 -19.53 16.00
C GLY A 76 21.04 -18.54 17.14
N ALA A 77 20.88 -17.23 16.91
CA ALA A 77 20.39 -16.35 17.97
C ALA A 77 18.87 -16.46 18.05
N PRO A 78 18.29 -17.10 19.09
CA PRO A 78 16.85 -17.11 19.27
C PRO A 78 16.32 -15.66 19.33
N LEU A 79 15.13 -15.42 18.78
CA LEU A 79 14.44 -14.14 18.96
C LEU A 79 14.40 -13.84 20.47
N SER A 80 14.74 -12.61 20.84
CA SER A 80 14.73 -12.25 22.26
C SER A 80 13.31 -12.39 22.81
N GLU A 81 13.20 -12.80 24.08
CA GLU A 81 11.90 -12.90 24.74
C GLU A 81 11.14 -11.56 24.69
N GLU A 82 11.86 -10.45 24.81
CA GLU A 82 11.31 -9.09 24.68
C GLU A 82 10.69 -8.85 23.29
N LEU A 83 11.39 -9.22 22.20
CA LEU A 83 10.87 -9.10 20.84
C LEU A 83 9.63 -9.99 20.67
N MET A 84 9.69 -11.23 21.15
CA MET A 84 8.57 -12.17 21.08
C MET A 84 7.32 -11.65 21.78
N LEU A 85 7.48 -11.03 22.96
CA LEU A 85 6.37 -10.40 23.69
C LEU A 85 5.77 -9.23 22.89
N ALA A 86 6.60 -8.35 22.33
CA ALA A 86 6.14 -7.22 21.51
C ALA A 86 5.41 -7.69 20.23
N LEU A 87 5.93 -8.70 19.53
CA LEU A 87 5.29 -9.30 18.36
C LEU A 87 3.95 -9.96 18.73
N SER A 88 3.89 -10.65 19.88
CA SER A 88 2.65 -11.25 20.38
C SER A 88 1.58 -10.19 20.69
N MET A 89 1.98 -9.03 21.23
CA MET A 89 1.07 -7.91 21.45
C MET A 89 0.53 -7.37 20.13
N ALA A 90 1.40 -7.10 19.15
CA ALA A 90 0.99 -6.61 17.83
C ALA A 90 -0.02 -7.55 17.15
N LYS A 91 0.25 -8.86 17.18
CA LYS A 91 -0.67 -9.89 16.67
C LYS A 91 -2.03 -9.83 17.37
N THR A 92 -2.05 -9.63 18.69
CA THR A 92 -3.30 -9.53 19.46
C THR A 92 -4.11 -8.30 19.05
N TYR A 93 -3.47 -7.16 18.83
CA TYR A 93 -4.14 -5.95 18.36
C TYR A 93 -4.72 -6.12 16.94
N HIS A 94 -4.00 -6.77 16.02
CA HIS A 94 -4.55 -7.11 14.71
C HIS A 94 -5.80 -7.98 14.81
N HIS A 95 -5.77 -9.01 15.66
CA HIS A 95 -6.93 -9.88 15.87
C HIS A 95 -8.10 -9.12 16.50
N LYS A 96 -7.83 -8.24 17.48
CA LYS A 96 -8.84 -7.34 18.07
C LYS A 96 -9.49 -6.46 17.01
N ALA A 97 -8.71 -5.91 16.07
CA ALA A 97 -9.25 -5.14 14.96
C ALA A 97 -10.12 -5.99 14.03
N ASP A 98 -9.75 -7.26 13.76
CA ASP A 98 -10.59 -8.19 12.98
C ASP A 98 -11.94 -8.43 13.64
N VAL A 99 -11.97 -8.64 14.96
CA VAL A 99 -13.21 -8.81 15.73
C VAL A 99 -14.10 -7.58 15.61
N PHE A 100 -13.54 -6.38 15.74
CA PHE A 100 -14.31 -5.15 15.54
C PHE A 100 -14.86 -5.02 14.11
N LEU A 101 -14.10 -5.41 13.09
CA LEU A 101 -14.59 -5.39 11.71
C LEU A 101 -15.75 -6.36 11.48
N GLN A 102 -15.73 -7.54 12.11
CA GLN A 102 -16.84 -8.49 12.05
C GLN A 102 -18.14 -7.91 12.65
N GLU A 103 -18.02 -6.97 13.58
CA GLU A 103 -19.14 -6.26 14.19
C GLU A 103 -19.49 -4.93 13.48
N ASN A 104 -18.88 -4.63 12.33
CA ASN A 104 -19.00 -3.34 11.61
C ASN A 104 -18.51 -2.12 12.42
N ARG A 105 -17.56 -2.33 13.33
CA ARG A 105 -16.99 -1.30 14.23
C ARG A 105 -15.65 -0.80 13.70
N ALA A 106 -15.69 -0.18 12.52
CA ALA A 106 -14.48 0.24 11.80
C ALA A 106 -13.65 1.28 12.57
N ALA A 107 -14.27 2.10 13.41
CA ALA A 107 -13.56 3.10 14.19
C ALA A 107 -12.69 2.46 15.28
N GLU A 108 -13.26 1.54 16.05
CA GLU A 108 -12.54 0.80 17.08
C GLU A 108 -11.50 -0.14 16.47
N ALA A 109 -11.73 -0.65 15.26
CA ALA A 109 -10.71 -1.38 14.50
C ALA A 109 -9.49 -0.51 14.18
N ALA A 110 -9.71 0.74 13.74
CA ALA A 110 -8.62 1.68 13.45
C ALA A 110 -7.83 2.03 14.72
N GLU A 111 -8.53 2.29 15.83
CA GLU A 111 -7.90 2.53 17.14
C GLU A 111 -7.05 1.32 17.58
N ALA A 112 -7.57 0.11 17.47
CA ALA A 112 -6.83 -1.10 17.81
C ALA A 112 -5.56 -1.29 16.96
N VAL A 113 -5.59 -0.96 15.67
CA VAL A 113 -4.38 -1.00 14.82
C VAL A 113 -3.41 0.14 15.19
N ALA A 114 -3.90 1.32 15.52
CA ALA A 114 -3.06 2.44 15.92
C ALA A 114 -2.24 2.14 17.19
N GLU A 115 -2.78 1.36 18.14
CA GLU A 115 -2.07 0.90 19.33
C GLU A 115 -0.78 0.11 19.00
N ILE A 116 -0.72 -0.56 17.85
CA ILE A 116 0.49 -1.29 17.41
C ILE A 116 1.67 -0.32 17.22
N LEU A 117 1.41 0.91 16.77
CA LEU A 117 2.44 1.92 16.56
C LEU A 117 3.03 2.43 17.88
N SER A 118 2.31 2.25 18.99
CA SER A 118 2.74 2.61 20.35
C SER A 118 3.53 1.50 21.06
N ILE A 119 3.61 0.30 20.50
CA ILE A 119 4.39 -0.80 21.08
C ILE A 119 5.87 -0.43 21.10
N ARG A 120 6.50 -0.70 22.26
CA ARG A 120 7.97 -0.63 22.40
C ARG A 120 8.54 -1.94 21.91
N PHE A 121 9.36 -1.85 20.87
CA PHE A 121 10.16 -2.96 20.37
C PHE A 121 11.61 -2.76 20.81
N PRO A 122 12.39 -3.85 20.96
CA PRO A 122 13.83 -3.76 21.09
C PRO A 122 14.44 -2.91 19.97
N ALA A 123 15.49 -2.16 20.29
CA ALA A 123 16.26 -1.45 19.28
C ALA A 123 16.86 -2.44 18.27
N ASP A 124 17.01 -2.00 17.02
CA ASP A 124 17.65 -2.76 15.94
C ASP A 124 16.96 -4.08 15.53
N ALA A 125 15.73 -4.32 15.96
CA ALA A 125 14.92 -5.47 15.51
C ALA A 125 14.27 -5.17 14.15
N PRO A 126 14.71 -5.80 13.03
CA PRO A 126 14.11 -5.56 11.71
C PRO A 126 12.63 -5.95 11.66
N GLU A 127 12.21 -6.93 12.46
CA GLU A 127 10.80 -7.34 12.58
C GLU A 127 9.91 -6.21 13.14
N ALA A 128 10.47 -5.32 13.96
CA ALA A 128 9.73 -4.17 14.49
C ALA A 128 9.38 -3.16 13.40
N GLU A 129 10.28 -2.94 12.45
CA GLU A 129 10.03 -2.09 11.29
C GLU A 129 8.91 -2.67 10.43
N ASP A 130 9.00 -3.97 10.11
CA ASP A 130 8.01 -4.68 9.32
C ASP A 130 6.60 -4.61 9.94
N VAL A 131 6.48 -4.82 11.26
CA VAL A 131 5.20 -4.71 11.97
C VAL A 131 4.65 -3.28 11.95
N ARG A 132 5.50 -2.26 12.09
CA ARG A 132 5.06 -0.85 12.02
C ARG A 132 4.58 -0.50 10.61
N LEU A 133 5.24 -1.00 9.56
CA LEU A 133 4.81 -0.78 8.17
C LEU A 133 3.48 -1.46 7.88
N ASP A 134 3.30 -2.71 8.32
CA ASP A 134 2.02 -3.41 8.18
C ASP A 134 0.87 -2.69 8.89
N ALA A 135 1.11 -2.27 10.15
CA ALA A 135 0.13 -1.51 10.92
C ALA A 135 -0.25 -0.19 10.23
N ARG A 136 0.72 0.55 9.65
CA ARG A 136 0.43 1.78 8.89
C ARG A 136 -0.38 1.51 7.63
N ALA A 137 0.00 0.52 6.84
CA ALA A 137 -0.75 0.14 5.65
C ALA A 137 -2.19 -0.23 5.99
N ARG A 138 -2.39 -1.04 7.04
CA ARG A 138 -3.71 -1.44 7.51
C ARG A 138 -4.52 -0.28 8.08
N LEU A 139 -3.92 0.59 8.89
CA LEU A 139 -4.56 1.78 9.44
C LEU A 139 -5.01 2.73 8.33
N ALA A 140 -4.17 2.97 7.33
CA ALA A 140 -4.51 3.81 6.20
C ALA A 140 -5.71 3.27 5.41
N LYS A 141 -5.80 1.95 5.18
CA LYS A 141 -6.99 1.33 4.55
C LYS A 141 -8.26 1.50 5.40
N LEU A 142 -8.17 1.35 6.72
CA LEU A 142 -9.30 1.55 7.63
C LEU A 142 -9.77 3.01 7.62
N LEU A 143 -8.85 3.97 7.65
CA LEU A 143 -9.16 5.40 7.55
C LEU A 143 -9.80 5.73 6.18
N ALA A 144 -9.28 5.17 5.09
CA ALA A 144 -9.84 5.36 3.76
C ALA A 144 -11.28 4.82 3.63
N SER A 145 -11.58 3.67 4.24
CA SER A 145 -12.95 3.11 4.29
C SER A 145 -13.97 3.98 5.04
N ARG A 146 -13.49 5.03 5.71
CA ARG A 146 -14.28 5.99 6.48
C ARG A 146 -14.22 7.40 5.89
N ASP A 147 -13.82 7.52 4.62
CA ASP A 147 -13.65 8.79 3.90
C ASP A 147 -12.61 9.74 4.54
N GLN A 148 -11.66 9.20 5.32
CA GLN A 148 -10.58 9.96 5.96
C GLN A 148 -9.29 9.93 5.12
N LEU A 149 -9.38 10.24 3.81
CA LEU A 149 -8.25 10.10 2.86
C LEU A 149 -7.04 10.99 3.18
N THR A 150 -7.23 12.15 3.79
CA THR A 150 -6.13 13.03 4.21
C THR A 150 -5.31 12.37 5.32
N GLU A 151 -6.00 11.84 6.33
CA GLU A 151 -5.37 11.16 7.46
C GLU A 151 -4.72 9.83 7.03
N ALA A 152 -5.40 9.07 6.17
CA ALA A 152 -4.87 7.84 5.61
C ALA A 152 -3.52 8.06 4.90
N MET A 153 -3.41 9.11 4.09
CA MET A 153 -2.15 9.44 3.41
C MET A 153 -1.07 9.90 4.40
N ALA A 154 -1.42 10.68 5.42
CA ALA A 154 -0.47 11.10 6.43
C ALA A 154 0.16 9.91 7.18
N VAL A 155 -0.63 8.87 7.46
CA VAL A 155 -0.13 7.61 8.06
C VAL A 155 0.86 6.91 7.12
N VAL A 156 0.57 6.86 5.83
CA VAL A 156 1.45 6.27 4.81
C VAL A 156 2.75 7.06 4.68
N ASP A 157 2.67 8.38 4.55
CA ASP A 157 3.83 9.26 4.39
C ASP A 157 4.75 9.19 5.62
N ALA A 158 4.19 9.19 6.83
CA ALA A 158 4.97 9.01 8.07
C ALA A 158 5.72 7.67 8.10
N GLY A 159 5.20 6.62 7.47
CA GLY A 159 5.88 5.33 7.32
C GLY A 159 7.03 5.37 6.31
N LEU A 160 6.85 6.10 5.20
CA LEU A 160 7.86 6.23 4.15
C LEU A 160 9.01 7.18 4.55
N GLU A 161 8.73 8.21 5.34
CA GLU A 161 9.74 9.17 5.85
C GLU A 161 10.81 8.52 6.73
N GLN A 162 10.51 7.37 7.35
CA GLN A 162 11.47 6.60 8.14
C GLN A 162 12.56 5.91 7.31
N GLN A 163 12.50 5.99 5.97
CA GLN A 163 13.42 5.32 5.05
C GLN A 163 13.64 3.85 5.41
N PRO A 164 12.56 3.07 5.53
CA PRO A 164 12.65 1.69 5.98
C PRO A 164 13.48 0.84 5.03
N ARG A 165 13.99 -0.28 5.54
CA ARG A 165 14.66 -1.26 4.69
C ARG A 165 13.68 -1.79 3.64
N ARG A 166 14.25 -2.31 2.57
CA ARG A 166 13.49 -3.00 1.54
C ARG A 166 12.85 -4.27 2.12
N SER A 167 11.53 -4.32 2.12
CA SER A 167 10.76 -5.48 2.55
C SER A 167 9.44 -5.58 1.79
N PHE A 168 8.80 -6.75 1.89
CA PHE A 168 7.44 -6.93 1.38
C PHE A 168 6.46 -5.91 2.01
N PHE A 169 6.67 -5.54 3.28
CA PHE A 169 5.82 -4.59 3.99
C PHE A 169 5.98 -3.16 3.46
N LEU A 170 7.20 -2.76 3.10
CA LEU A 170 7.42 -1.49 2.40
C LEU A 170 6.72 -1.47 1.04
N ALA A 171 6.82 -2.55 0.26
CA ALA A 171 6.12 -2.65 -1.02
C ALA A 171 4.60 -2.55 -0.84
N ASN A 172 4.05 -3.23 0.18
CA ASN A 172 2.63 -3.13 0.53
C ASN A 172 2.23 -1.69 0.89
N LEU A 173 3.06 -0.96 1.64
CA LEU A 173 2.79 0.45 1.97
C LEU A 173 2.72 1.35 0.71
N TYR A 174 3.59 1.11 -0.28
CA TYR A 174 3.50 1.78 -1.59
C TYR A 174 2.25 1.37 -2.39
N THR A 175 1.82 0.11 -2.31
CA THR A 175 0.53 -0.31 -2.89
C THR A 175 -0.62 0.48 -2.28
N VAL A 176 -0.67 0.59 -0.94
CA VAL A 176 -1.71 1.39 -0.26
C VAL A 176 -1.63 2.86 -0.67
N LYS A 177 -0.42 3.43 -0.79
CA LYS A 177 -0.25 4.80 -1.30
C LYS A 177 -0.89 4.99 -2.68
N GLY A 178 -0.69 4.02 -3.57
CA GLY A 178 -1.31 4.01 -4.90
C GLY A 178 -2.83 3.99 -4.84
N GLU A 179 -3.41 3.07 -4.06
CA GLU A 179 -4.86 2.96 -3.83
C GLU A 179 -5.45 4.29 -3.29
N LEU A 180 -4.77 4.96 -2.35
CA LEU A 180 -5.23 6.25 -1.82
C LEU A 180 -5.22 7.37 -2.87
N HIS A 181 -4.24 7.40 -3.76
CA HIS A 181 -4.22 8.34 -4.88
C HIS A 181 -5.36 8.06 -5.87
N GLU A 182 -5.70 6.80 -6.13
CA GLU A 182 -6.87 6.46 -6.94
C GLU A 182 -8.18 6.95 -6.32
N LEU A 183 -8.37 6.71 -5.02
CA LEU A 183 -9.55 7.20 -4.29
C LEU A 183 -9.66 8.73 -4.36
N ARG A 184 -8.56 9.45 -4.15
CA ARG A 184 -8.53 10.91 -4.29
C ARG A 184 -8.87 11.38 -5.71
N ALA A 185 -8.41 10.66 -6.73
CA ALA A 185 -8.74 10.99 -8.11
C ALA A 185 -10.25 10.90 -8.40
N VAL A 186 -10.96 10.01 -7.70
CA VAL A 186 -12.42 9.84 -7.81
C VAL A 186 -13.19 10.93 -7.08
N GLU A 187 -12.68 11.42 -5.94
CA GLU A 187 -13.32 12.49 -5.15
C GLU A 187 -13.19 13.90 -5.75
N LEU A 188 -12.26 14.10 -6.70
CA LEU A 188 -12.03 15.40 -7.31
C LEU A 188 -13.19 15.84 -8.22
N ASP A 189 -13.40 17.16 -8.28
CA ASP A 189 -14.41 17.77 -9.15
C ASP A 189 -14.14 17.35 -10.60
N PRO A 190 -15.16 16.83 -11.35
CA PRO A 190 -15.01 16.47 -12.75
C PRO A 190 -14.51 17.62 -13.65
N SER A 191 -14.69 18.87 -13.22
CA SER A 191 -14.16 20.05 -13.92
C SER A 191 -12.66 20.27 -13.71
N ASP A 192 -12.05 19.66 -12.68
CA ASP A 192 -10.61 19.67 -12.42
C ASP A 192 -9.93 18.36 -12.88
N GLU A 193 -10.07 18.09 -14.18
CA GLU A 193 -9.49 16.90 -14.82
C GLU A 193 -7.95 16.87 -14.75
N ASN A 194 -7.29 18.04 -14.58
CA ASN A 194 -5.83 18.07 -14.40
C ASN A 194 -5.44 17.54 -13.02
N ALA A 195 -6.10 17.98 -11.94
CA ALA A 195 -5.83 17.43 -10.61
C ALA A 195 -6.11 15.92 -10.56
N ALA A 196 -7.22 15.46 -11.15
CA ALA A 196 -7.54 14.04 -11.20
C ALA A 196 -6.49 13.22 -11.97
N ARG A 197 -5.96 13.77 -13.07
CA ARG A 197 -4.86 13.15 -13.83
C ARG A 197 -3.56 13.10 -13.03
N ASP A 198 -3.24 14.14 -12.26
CA ASP A 198 -2.04 14.15 -11.42
C ASP A 198 -2.12 13.13 -10.29
N GLN A 199 -3.29 12.95 -9.67
CA GLN A 199 -3.52 11.87 -8.70
C GLN A 199 -3.36 10.49 -9.36
N ARG A 200 -3.92 10.26 -10.56
CA ARG A 200 -3.71 9.00 -11.30
C ARG A 200 -2.23 8.75 -11.61
N ARG A 201 -1.47 9.78 -11.99
CA ARG A 201 -0.01 9.65 -12.22
C ARG A 201 0.74 9.33 -10.93
N ALA A 202 0.34 9.93 -9.81
CA ALA A 202 0.92 9.63 -8.50
C ALA A 202 0.62 8.17 -8.08
N ALA A 203 -0.59 7.66 -8.36
CA ALA A 203 -0.95 6.27 -8.12
C ALA A 203 -0.04 5.30 -8.91
N ILE A 204 0.12 5.53 -10.21
CA ILE A 204 1.02 4.73 -11.07
C ILE A 204 2.44 4.73 -10.52
N THR A 205 2.95 5.91 -10.13
CA THR A 205 4.31 6.03 -9.57
C THR A 205 4.47 5.20 -8.29
N ALA A 206 3.47 5.19 -7.41
CA ALA A 206 3.50 4.38 -6.20
C ALA A 206 3.42 2.87 -6.49
N PHE A 207 2.59 2.46 -7.44
CA PHE A 207 2.52 1.05 -7.86
C PHE A 207 3.82 0.58 -8.51
N ASP A 208 4.43 1.40 -9.37
CA ASP A 208 5.72 1.09 -10.00
C ASP A 208 6.80 0.86 -8.94
N GLU A 209 6.82 1.66 -7.87
CA GLU A 209 7.74 1.52 -6.76
C GLU A 209 7.50 0.21 -5.97
N SER A 210 6.24 -0.12 -5.68
CA SER A 210 5.87 -1.42 -5.07
C SER A 210 6.32 -2.61 -5.92
N ILE A 211 6.07 -2.57 -7.24
CA ILE A 211 6.48 -3.60 -8.19
C ILE A 211 8.01 -3.75 -8.22
N ARG A 212 8.73 -2.62 -8.28
CA ARG A 212 10.19 -2.61 -8.26
C ARG A 212 10.75 -3.24 -6.99
N ILE A 213 10.19 -2.91 -5.83
CA ILE A 213 10.62 -3.50 -4.55
C ILE A 213 10.41 -5.02 -4.57
N ASN A 214 9.22 -5.47 -4.97
CA ASN A 214 8.90 -6.90 -5.02
C ASN A 214 9.77 -7.67 -6.01
N ARG A 215 10.06 -7.11 -7.19
CA ARG A 215 10.92 -7.74 -8.19
C ARG A 215 12.33 -7.98 -7.65
N ASP A 216 12.94 -6.94 -7.09
CA ASP A 216 14.30 -7.06 -6.56
C ASP A 216 14.37 -8.05 -5.38
N LEU A 217 13.31 -8.14 -4.56
CA LEU A 217 13.23 -9.15 -3.49
C LEU A 217 13.15 -10.58 -4.04
N GLN A 218 12.38 -10.80 -5.11
CA GLN A 218 12.31 -12.10 -5.79
C GLN A 218 13.66 -12.49 -6.41
N GLU A 219 14.36 -11.53 -7.04
CA GLU A 219 15.69 -11.77 -7.62
C GLU A 219 16.72 -12.13 -6.54
N ALA A 220 16.72 -11.44 -5.40
CA ALA A 220 17.59 -11.75 -4.27
C ALA A 220 17.36 -13.17 -3.73
N LEU A 221 16.09 -13.56 -3.56
CA LEU A 221 15.70 -14.90 -3.13
C LEU A 221 16.18 -16.01 -4.07
N LEU A 222 16.10 -15.80 -5.39
CA LEU A 222 16.58 -16.78 -6.38
C LEU A 222 18.10 -16.93 -6.36
N GLN A 223 18.83 -15.84 -6.11
CA GLN A 223 20.29 -15.87 -6.00
C GLN A 223 20.76 -16.64 -4.75
N GLU A 224 20.04 -16.53 -3.63
CA GLU A 224 20.36 -17.24 -2.39
C GLU A 224 20.17 -18.76 -2.52
N VAL A 225 19.17 -19.23 -3.26
CA VAL A 225 18.92 -20.67 -3.46
C VAL A 225 19.97 -21.33 -4.37
N THR A 226 20.67 -20.54 -5.18
CA THR A 226 21.66 -21.06 -6.14
C THR A 226 23.08 -21.14 -5.56
N GLN A 227 23.30 -20.62 -4.35
CA GLN A 227 24.57 -20.66 -3.63
C GLN A 227 24.60 -21.80 -2.61
#